data_AF-A0A143WYV6-F1
#
_entry.id   AF-A0A143WYV6-F1
#
_cell.length_a   1.000
_cell.length_b   1.000
_cell.length_c   1.000
_cell.angle_alpha   90.00
_cell.angle_beta   90.00
_cell.angle_gamma   90.00
#
_symmetry.space_group_name_H-M   'P 1'
#
loop_
_entity.id
_entity.type
_entity.pdbx_description
1 polymer ?
#
loop_
_entity_poly.entity_id
_entity_poly.type
_entity_poly.pdbx_seq_one_letter_code
_entity_poly.pdbx_strand_id
1 'polypeptide(L)'
;MSEERRLAEWAGTMPLREICWRLRRSRESVKQKAKRMGLSLRHWEPACATVCPGCGCARTRLGRGGVCRPCELRALVRRADAETAEAMQLLPPSARAVYEATETKLESSVPDRPQEPAVDGMDRYHADKARDAYHAQIEAWEVRTLTRVLKARRRRLERMREKIPNQ
;
A
#
# COMPACT_ATOMS: atom_id res chain seq x y z
N MET A 1 25.27 -27.05 -11.84
CA MET A 1 25.07 -25.74 -12.52
C MET A 1 26.37 -24.93 -12.52
N SER A 2 26.75 -24.33 -13.65
CA SER A 2 27.96 -23.50 -13.75
C SER A 2 27.86 -22.23 -12.91
N GLU A 3 29.01 -21.63 -12.57
CA GLU A 3 29.08 -20.36 -11.84
C GLU A 3 28.46 -19.21 -12.65
N GLU A 4 28.69 -19.20 -13.97
CA GLU A 4 28.16 -18.20 -14.91
C GLU A 4 26.64 -18.23 -14.97
N ARG A 5 26.03 -19.42 -15.03
CA ARG A 5 24.57 -19.56 -15.03
C ARG A 5 23.94 -19.02 -13.75
N ARG A 6 24.57 -19.28 -12.59
CA ARG A 6 24.15 -18.72 -11.29
C ARG A 6 24.32 -17.21 -11.24
N LEU A 7 25.42 -16.68 -11.76
CA LEU A 7 25.65 -15.23 -11.80
C LEU A 7 24.62 -14.52 -12.69
N ALA A 8 24.28 -15.09 -13.86
CA ALA A 8 23.24 -14.55 -14.73
C ALA A 8 21.85 -14.55 -14.06
N GLU A 9 21.52 -15.58 -13.29
CA GLU A 9 20.26 -15.69 -12.55
C GLU A 9 20.17 -14.67 -11.39
N TRP A 10 21.28 -14.44 -10.68
CA TRP A 10 21.29 -13.58 -9.50
C TRP A 10 21.60 -12.12 -9.79
N ALA A 11 22.15 -11.81 -10.96
CA ALA A 11 22.48 -10.45 -11.38
C ALA A 11 21.23 -9.54 -11.35
N GLY A 12 21.30 -8.50 -10.52
CA GLY A 12 20.22 -7.53 -10.34
C GLY A 12 19.05 -8.00 -9.47
N THR A 13 19.01 -9.28 -9.07
CA THR A 13 17.92 -9.83 -8.23
C THR A 13 18.25 -9.75 -6.74
N MET A 14 19.52 -9.65 -6.38
CA MET A 14 19.98 -9.53 -5.00
C MET A 14 21.25 -8.66 -4.89
N PRO A 15 21.60 -8.16 -3.69
CA PRO A 15 22.78 -7.33 -3.50
C PRO A 15 24.08 -8.06 -3.89
N LEU A 16 25.06 -7.32 -4.41
CA LEU A 16 26.38 -7.86 -4.77
C LEU A 16 27.06 -8.62 -3.61
N ARG A 17 26.87 -8.15 -2.38
CA ARG A 17 27.40 -8.81 -1.18
C ARG A 17 26.87 -10.25 -1.06
N GLU A 18 25.58 -10.45 -1.30
CA GLU A 18 24.93 -11.76 -1.25
C GLU A 18 25.44 -12.67 -2.37
N ILE A 19 25.58 -12.14 -3.58
CA ILE A 19 26.17 -12.88 -4.72
C ILE A 19 27.59 -13.35 -4.39
N CYS A 20 28.44 -12.47 -3.85
CA CYS A 20 29.81 -12.80 -3.48
C CYS A 20 29.86 -13.92 -2.42
N TRP A 21 29.00 -13.82 -1.41
CA TRP A 21 28.89 -14.81 -0.34
C TRP A 21 28.47 -16.18 -0.89
N ARG A 22 27.41 -16.23 -1.71
CA ARG A 22 26.91 -17.49 -2.31
C ARG A 22 27.88 -18.14 -3.28
N LEU A 23 28.60 -17.34 -4.07
CA LEU A 23 29.61 -17.84 -5.01
C LEU A 23 30.96 -18.12 -4.33
N ARG A 24 31.16 -17.69 -3.07
CA ARG A 24 32.45 -17.72 -2.36
C ARG A 24 33.56 -17.04 -3.17
N ARG A 25 33.27 -15.87 -3.73
CA ARG A 25 34.19 -15.09 -4.58
C ARG A 25 34.39 -13.69 -4.04
N SER A 26 35.54 -13.09 -4.36
CA SER A 26 35.79 -11.68 -4.09
C SER A 26 34.90 -10.79 -4.96
N ARG A 27 34.63 -9.58 -4.46
CA ARG A 27 33.81 -8.57 -5.14
C ARG A 27 34.34 -8.25 -6.53
N GLU A 28 35.66 -8.11 -6.67
CA GLU A 28 36.35 -7.80 -7.92
C GLU A 28 36.21 -8.94 -8.92
N SER A 29 36.33 -10.19 -8.47
CA SER A 29 36.16 -11.37 -9.33
C SER A 29 34.75 -11.44 -9.92
N VAL A 30 33.71 -11.22 -9.08
CA VAL A 30 32.32 -11.19 -9.51
C VAL A 30 32.05 -10.03 -10.49
N LYS A 31 32.55 -8.82 -10.19
CA LYS A 31 32.42 -7.66 -11.09
C LYS A 31 33.04 -7.90 -12.46
N GLN A 32 34.27 -8.43 -12.51
CA GLN A 32 34.96 -8.71 -13.77
C GLN A 32 34.24 -9.79 -14.58
N LYS A 33 33.72 -10.82 -13.92
CA LYS A 33 32.94 -11.86 -14.59
C LYS A 33 31.61 -11.31 -15.13
N ALA A 34 30.86 -10.56 -14.33
CA ALA A 34 29.62 -9.92 -14.77
C ALA A 34 29.84 -8.95 -15.95
N LYS A 35 30.92 -8.16 -15.90
CA LYS A 35 31.31 -7.25 -17.01
C LYS A 35 31.55 -8.02 -18.30
N ARG A 36 32.30 -9.12 -18.27
CA ARG A 36 32.54 -9.98 -19.46
C ARG A 36 31.26 -10.58 -20.02
N MET A 37 30.27 -10.83 -19.17
CA MET A 37 28.97 -11.37 -19.55
C MET A 37 27.94 -10.30 -19.94
N GLY A 38 28.27 -9.01 -19.84
CA GLY A 38 27.33 -7.92 -20.08
C GLY A 38 26.21 -7.80 -19.04
N LEU A 39 26.41 -8.32 -17.82
CA LEU A 39 25.39 -8.35 -16.76
C LEU A 39 25.47 -7.11 -15.86
N SER A 40 24.32 -6.51 -15.56
CA SER A 40 24.20 -5.48 -14.52
C SER A 40 24.08 -6.10 -13.13
N LEU A 41 24.91 -5.66 -12.20
CA LEU A 41 24.86 -6.06 -10.79
C LEU A 41 24.06 -5.07 -9.92
N ARG A 42 23.43 -4.05 -10.53
CA ARG A 42 22.61 -3.08 -9.79
C ARG A 42 21.36 -3.77 -9.28
N HIS A 43 21.17 -3.72 -7.97
CA HIS A 43 20.00 -4.24 -7.29
C HIS A 43 19.25 -3.10 -6.63
N TRP A 44 17.93 -3.05 -6.83
CA TRP A 44 17.04 -2.16 -6.09
C TRP A 44 16.55 -2.90 -4.86
N GLU A 45 16.79 -2.32 -3.68
CA GLU A 45 16.28 -2.84 -2.42
C GLU A 45 14.89 -2.21 -2.17
N PRO A 46 13.79 -2.97 -2.31
CA PRO A 46 12.44 -2.40 -2.28
C PRO A 46 12.07 -1.88 -0.90
N ALA A 47 11.53 -0.67 -0.83
CA ALA A 47 10.90 -0.15 0.38
C ALA A 47 9.61 -0.92 0.71
N CYS A 48 8.87 -1.34 -0.32
CA CYS A 48 7.63 -2.11 -0.22
C CYS A 48 7.88 -3.62 -0.25
N ALA A 49 8.85 -4.11 0.53
CA ALA A 49 9.23 -5.53 0.54
C ALA A 49 8.21 -6.45 1.23
N THR A 50 7.27 -5.91 2.01
CA THR A 50 6.35 -6.73 2.82
C THR A 50 4.99 -6.85 2.14
N VAL A 51 4.51 -8.08 1.95
CA VAL A 51 3.14 -8.34 1.48
C VAL A 51 2.18 -8.37 2.66
N CYS A 52 1.15 -7.52 2.62
CA CYS A 52 0.13 -7.50 3.67
C CYS A 52 -0.81 -8.71 3.56
N PRO A 53 -0.99 -9.54 4.60
CA PRO A 53 -1.86 -10.72 4.54
C PRO A 53 -3.34 -10.35 4.33
N GLY A 54 -3.78 -9.18 4.83
CA GLY A 54 -5.17 -8.76 4.69
C GLY A 54 -5.59 -8.23 3.30
N CYS A 55 -4.65 -7.81 2.45
CA CYS A 55 -4.99 -7.27 1.11
C CYS A 55 -4.12 -7.78 -0.03
N GLY A 56 -3.07 -8.58 0.23
CA GLY A 56 -2.15 -9.09 -0.77
C GLY A 56 -1.23 -8.04 -1.43
N CYS A 57 -1.36 -6.76 -1.09
CA CYS A 57 -0.50 -5.72 -1.66
C CYS A 57 0.88 -5.70 -1.00
N ALA A 58 1.89 -5.35 -1.79
CA ALA A 58 3.20 -4.90 -1.30
C ALA A 58 3.06 -3.57 -0.55
N ARG A 59 3.72 -3.47 0.62
CA ARG A 59 3.58 -2.35 1.57
C ARG A 59 4.92 -1.97 2.16
N THR A 60 5.04 -0.69 2.45
CA THR A 60 6.22 -0.12 3.12
C THR A 60 6.41 -0.70 4.51
N ARG A 61 5.31 -0.94 5.24
CA ARG A 61 5.33 -1.58 6.57
C ARG A 61 3.97 -2.15 6.95
N LEU A 62 4.00 -3.08 7.90
CA LEU A 62 2.81 -3.53 8.62
C LEU A 62 2.69 -2.80 9.96
N GLY A 63 1.45 -2.59 10.40
CA GLY A 63 1.14 -2.07 11.73
C GLY A 63 1.26 -3.15 12.80
N ARG A 64 0.97 -2.78 14.06
CA ARG A 64 1.09 -3.70 15.21
C ARG A 64 0.19 -4.93 15.10
N GLY A 65 -0.93 -4.83 14.39
CA GLY A 65 -1.86 -5.94 14.15
C GLY A 65 -1.46 -6.87 13.00
N GLY A 66 -0.25 -6.73 12.44
CA GLY A 66 0.22 -7.58 11.33
C GLY A 66 -0.46 -7.28 9.98
N VAL A 67 -1.18 -6.18 9.87
CA VAL A 67 -1.82 -5.71 8.62
C VAL A 67 -1.34 -4.31 8.28
N CYS A 68 -1.48 -3.92 7.02
CA CYS A 68 -1.06 -2.58 6.58
C CYS A 68 -2.02 -1.49 7.05
N ARG A 69 -1.52 -0.25 7.05
CA ARG A 69 -2.32 0.91 7.47
C ARG A 69 -3.61 1.10 6.67
N PRO A 70 -3.64 0.92 5.33
CA PRO A 70 -4.90 0.92 4.58
C PRO A 70 -5.92 -0.11 5.08
N CYS A 71 -5.51 -1.34 5.44
CA CYS A 71 -6.42 -2.34 5.98
C CYS A 71 -6.98 -1.94 7.35
N GLU A 72 -6.14 -1.40 8.24
CA GLU A 72 -6.59 -0.86 9.52
C GLU A 72 -7.64 0.25 9.33
N LEU A 73 -7.38 1.18 8.41
CA LEU A 73 -8.29 2.29 8.13
C LEU A 73 -9.62 1.79 7.53
N ARG A 74 -9.59 0.80 6.62
CA ARG A 74 -10.83 0.17 6.11
C ARG A 74 -11.66 -0.45 7.22
N ALA A 75 -11.02 -1.14 8.18
CA ALA A 75 -11.72 -1.71 9.33
C ALA A 75 -12.35 -0.60 10.21
N LEU A 76 -11.63 0.49 10.44
CA LEU A 76 -12.15 1.64 11.18
C LEU A 76 -13.31 2.33 10.46
N VAL A 77 -13.25 2.45 9.14
CA VAL A 77 -14.35 2.99 8.32
C VAL A 77 -15.59 2.09 8.46
N ARG A 78 -15.45 0.78 8.28
CA ARG A 78 -16.56 -0.18 8.46
C ARG A 78 -17.19 -0.10 9.85
N ARG A 79 -16.36 0.04 10.88
CA ARG A 79 -16.84 0.24 12.26
C ARG A 79 -17.63 1.55 12.39
N ALA A 80 -17.12 2.65 11.86
CA ALA A 80 -17.83 3.93 11.89
C ALA A 80 -19.15 3.88 11.10
N ASP A 81 -19.20 3.15 9.99
CA ASP A 81 -20.43 2.92 9.23
C ASP A 81 -21.45 2.11 10.05
N ALA A 82 -21.02 1.06 10.76
CA ALA A 82 -21.89 0.29 11.66
C ALA A 82 -22.44 1.16 12.81
N GLU A 83 -21.58 1.93 13.49
CA GLU A 83 -22.00 2.86 14.55
C GLU A 83 -22.96 3.94 14.00
N THR A 84 -22.79 4.35 12.74
CA THR A 84 -23.70 5.30 12.07
C THR A 84 -25.07 4.66 11.81
N ALA A 85 -25.11 3.40 11.39
CA ALA A 85 -26.36 2.66 11.19
C ALA A 85 -27.14 2.48 12.50
N GLU A 86 -26.45 2.18 13.60
CA GLU A 86 -27.04 2.13 14.94
C GLU A 86 -27.61 3.50 15.35
N ALA A 87 -26.82 4.58 15.18
CA ALA A 87 -27.27 5.93 15.49
C ALA A 87 -28.52 6.34 14.68
N MET A 88 -28.61 5.94 13.40
CA MET A 88 -29.79 6.19 12.56
C MET A 88 -31.07 5.58 13.16
N GLN A 89 -30.99 4.40 13.79
CA GLN A 89 -32.14 3.74 14.42
C GLN A 89 -32.61 4.46 15.70
N LEU A 90 -31.72 5.19 16.37
CA LEU A 90 -32.02 5.93 17.59
C LEU A 90 -32.50 7.37 17.33
N LEU A 91 -32.32 7.89 16.13
CA LEU A 91 -32.75 9.24 15.78
C LEU A 91 -34.28 9.39 15.81
N PRO A 92 -34.81 10.55 16.23
CA PRO A 92 -36.21 10.90 16.04
C PRO A 92 -36.61 10.89 14.56
N PRO A 93 -37.87 10.57 14.21
CA PRO A 93 -38.31 10.46 12.81
C PRO A 93 -37.98 11.68 11.95
N SER A 94 -38.14 12.90 12.50
CA SER A 94 -37.84 14.15 11.79
C SER A 94 -36.35 14.31 11.48
N ALA A 95 -35.46 13.95 12.40
CA ALA A 95 -34.01 14.00 12.19
C ALA A 95 -33.55 12.89 11.25
N ARG A 96 -34.14 11.69 11.34
CA ARG A 96 -33.85 10.55 10.47
C ARG A 96 -34.14 10.87 9.01
N ALA A 97 -35.31 11.45 8.71
CA ALA A 97 -35.72 11.82 7.35
C ALA A 97 -34.70 12.75 6.65
N VAL A 98 -34.08 13.68 7.40
CA VAL A 98 -33.03 14.57 6.85
C VAL A 98 -31.79 13.79 6.42
N TYR A 99 -31.37 12.82 7.23
CA TYR A 99 -30.18 12.03 6.93
C TYR A 99 -30.42 11.01 5.80
N GLU A 100 -31.61 10.41 5.74
CA GLU A 100 -32.02 9.54 4.62
C GLU A 100 -32.05 10.32 3.30
N ALA A 101 -32.63 11.53 3.29
CA ALA A 101 -32.71 12.38 2.10
C ALA A 101 -31.33 12.88 1.61
N THR A 102 -30.30 12.84 2.46
CA THR A 102 -28.94 13.30 2.14
C THR A 102 -27.94 12.16 1.95
N GLU A 103 -28.37 10.90 2.02
CA GLU A 103 -27.51 9.71 1.86
C GLU A 103 -26.74 9.72 0.52
N THR A 104 -27.42 10.12 -0.56
CA THR A 104 -26.85 10.17 -1.91
C THR A 104 -25.84 11.30 -2.13
N LYS A 105 -25.75 12.26 -1.19
CA LYS A 105 -24.85 13.43 -1.27
C LYS A 105 -23.56 13.25 -0.48
N LEU A 106 -23.29 12.04 0.02
CA LEU A 106 -22.17 11.74 0.92
C LEU A 106 -20.82 11.53 0.21
N GLU A 107 -20.79 11.64 -1.11
CA GLU A 107 -19.56 11.42 -1.87
C GLU A 107 -18.54 12.52 -1.55
N SER A 108 -17.41 12.10 -1.00
CA SER A 108 -16.26 12.98 -0.82
C SER A 108 -15.45 12.98 -2.11
N SER A 109 -14.99 14.14 -2.56
CA SER A 109 -13.97 14.22 -3.61
C SER A 109 -12.77 13.33 -3.23
N VAL A 110 -12.51 12.33 -4.07
CA VAL A 110 -11.38 11.42 -3.96
C VAL A 110 -10.27 11.95 -4.86
N PRO A 111 -9.03 12.14 -4.35
CA PRO A 111 -7.92 12.52 -5.22
C PRO A 111 -7.68 11.45 -6.27
N ASP A 112 -7.15 11.82 -7.43
CA ASP A 112 -6.88 10.85 -8.50
C ASP A 112 -5.97 9.74 -8.02
N ARG A 113 -6.33 8.50 -8.40
CA ARG A 113 -5.55 7.32 -8.06
C ARG A 113 -4.25 7.34 -8.88
N PRO A 114 -3.07 7.15 -8.24
CA PRO A 114 -1.83 6.99 -8.98
C PRO A 114 -1.94 5.91 -10.06
N GLN A 115 -1.38 6.18 -11.23
CA GLN A 115 -1.33 5.23 -12.33
C GLN A 115 -0.12 4.31 -12.21
N GLU A 116 -0.28 3.07 -12.63
CA GLU A 116 0.81 2.12 -12.67
C GLU A 116 1.81 2.52 -13.76
N PRO A 117 3.12 2.57 -13.45
CA PRO A 117 4.12 2.95 -14.44
C PRO A 117 4.24 1.87 -15.51
N ALA A 118 4.31 2.28 -16.77
CA ALA A 118 4.77 1.39 -17.84
C ALA A 118 6.25 1.10 -17.63
N VAL A 119 6.61 -0.18 -17.52
CA VAL A 119 8.00 -0.63 -17.29
C VAL A 119 8.59 -1.39 -18.48
N ASP A 120 7.86 -1.43 -19.60
CA ASP A 120 8.28 -2.12 -20.81
C ASP A 120 9.53 -1.45 -21.39
N GLY A 121 10.52 -2.26 -21.74
CA GLY A 121 11.82 -1.78 -22.25
C GLY A 121 12.75 -1.19 -21.19
N MET A 122 12.33 -1.09 -19.92
CA MET A 122 13.22 -0.67 -18.84
C MET A 122 14.20 -1.79 -18.47
N ASP A 123 15.41 -1.41 -18.05
CA ASP A 123 16.27 -2.36 -17.36
C ASP A 123 15.61 -2.80 -16.04
N ARG A 124 15.97 -3.99 -15.55
CA ARG A 124 15.37 -4.57 -14.33
C ARG A 124 15.44 -3.62 -13.13
N TYR A 125 16.57 -2.93 -12.95
CA TYR A 125 16.75 -2.03 -11.81
C TYR A 125 15.76 -0.87 -11.84
N HIS A 126 15.57 -0.24 -13.00
CA HIS A 126 14.61 0.84 -13.18
C HIS A 126 13.16 0.34 -13.08
N ALA A 127 12.87 -0.85 -13.62
CA ALA A 127 11.56 -1.47 -13.51
C ALA A 127 11.18 -1.78 -12.05
N ASP A 128 12.08 -2.42 -11.30
CA ASP A 128 11.86 -2.76 -9.89
C ASP A 128 11.73 -1.49 -9.03
N LYS A 129 12.56 -0.47 -9.28
CA LYS A 129 12.47 0.84 -8.63
C LYS A 129 11.15 1.55 -8.93
N ALA A 130 10.68 1.54 -10.18
CA ALA A 130 9.42 2.17 -10.57
C ALA A 130 8.21 1.49 -9.93
N ARG A 131 8.17 0.14 -9.92
CA ARG A 131 7.11 -0.64 -9.26
C ARG A 131 7.07 -0.37 -7.76
N ASP A 132 8.22 -0.36 -7.09
CA ASP A 132 8.32 -0.09 -5.66
C ASP A 132 7.83 1.33 -5.32
N ALA A 133 8.26 2.33 -6.10
CA ALA A 133 7.78 3.71 -5.95
C ALA A 133 6.26 3.81 -6.19
N TYR A 134 5.70 3.07 -7.13
CA TYR A 134 4.26 3.01 -7.37
C TYR A 134 3.51 2.40 -6.18
N HIS A 135 3.98 1.29 -5.61
CA HIS A 135 3.38 0.68 -4.43
C HIS A 135 3.36 1.65 -3.23
N ALA A 136 4.45 2.38 -3.00
CA ALA A 136 4.51 3.39 -1.95
C ALA A 136 3.51 4.55 -2.21
N GLN A 137 3.38 5.00 -3.46
CA GLN A 137 2.44 6.06 -3.85
C GLN A 137 0.98 5.61 -3.67
N ILE A 138 0.64 4.40 -4.09
CA ILE A 138 -0.69 3.81 -3.90
C ILE A 138 -1.00 3.69 -2.41
N GLU A 139 -0.06 3.18 -1.60
CA GLU A 139 -0.27 3.09 -0.15
C GLU A 139 -0.53 4.47 0.46
N ALA A 140 0.28 5.47 0.13
CA ALA A 140 0.08 6.84 0.63
C ALA A 140 -1.26 7.45 0.18
N TRP A 141 -1.65 7.22 -1.07
CA TRP A 141 -2.94 7.65 -1.59
C TRP A 141 -4.10 6.98 -0.84
N GLU A 142 -4.06 5.66 -0.64
CA GLU A 142 -5.10 4.92 0.09
C GLU A 142 -5.22 5.44 1.53
N VAL A 143 -4.10 5.67 2.21
CA VAL A 143 -4.09 6.21 3.58
C VAL A 143 -4.76 7.58 3.62
N ARG A 144 -4.42 8.49 2.70
CA ARG A 144 -5.03 9.83 2.65
C ARG A 144 -6.54 9.75 2.39
N THR A 145 -6.95 8.99 1.38
CA THR A 145 -8.35 8.82 0.99
C THR A 145 -9.18 8.20 2.11
N LEU A 146 -8.73 7.08 2.67
CA LEU A 146 -9.45 6.39 3.76
C LEU A 146 -9.51 7.22 5.04
N THR A 147 -8.46 8.00 5.34
CA THR A 147 -8.48 8.92 6.48
C THR A 147 -9.53 10.01 6.30
N ARG A 148 -9.67 10.57 5.08
CA ARG A 148 -10.71 11.56 4.77
C ARG A 148 -12.11 10.96 4.94
N VAL A 149 -12.33 9.76 4.41
CA VAL A 149 -13.60 9.03 4.58
C VAL A 149 -13.90 8.81 6.06
N LEU A 150 -12.94 8.28 6.82
CA LEU A 150 -13.12 8.04 8.26
C LEU A 150 -13.48 9.31 9.03
N LYS A 151 -12.80 10.44 8.74
CA LYS A 151 -13.12 11.74 9.36
C LYS A 151 -14.55 12.19 9.02
N ALA A 152 -14.95 12.08 7.76
CA ALA A 152 -16.31 12.45 7.34
C ALA A 152 -17.38 11.58 8.02
N ARG A 153 -17.15 10.26 8.12
CA ARG A 153 -18.06 9.33 8.81
C ARG A 153 -18.16 9.62 10.31
N ARG A 154 -17.03 9.81 10.99
CA ARG A 154 -17.01 10.20 12.41
C ARG A 154 -17.74 11.51 12.65
N ARG A 155 -17.53 12.52 11.81
CA ARG A 155 -18.23 13.81 11.92
C ARG A 155 -19.73 13.68 11.68
N ARG A 156 -20.16 12.80 10.78
CA ARG A 156 -21.59 12.49 10.59
C ARG A 156 -22.17 11.84 11.84
N LEU A 157 -21.49 10.82 12.38
CA LEU A 157 -21.88 10.12 13.59
C LEU A 157 -21.98 11.07 14.80
N GLU A 158 -21.01 11.97 14.99
CA GLU A 158 -21.05 13.02 16.03
C GLU A 158 -22.35 13.84 15.93
N ARG A 159 -22.67 14.38 14.74
CA ARG A 159 -23.89 15.17 14.50
C ARG A 159 -25.18 14.37 14.62
N MET A 160 -25.13 13.05 14.47
CA MET A 160 -26.29 12.19 14.72
C MET A 160 -26.47 12.02 16.22
N ARG A 161 -25.40 11.71 16.95
CA ARG A 161 -25.42 11.55 18.41
C ARG A 161 -25.94 12.81 19.12
N GLU A 162 -25.53 14.00 18.68
CA GLU A 162 -26.06 15.29 19.18
C GLU A 162 -27.59 15.44 19.04
N LYS A 163 -28.24 14.67 18.15
CA LYS A 163 -29.68 14.74 17.87
C LYS A 163 -30.47 13.58 18.47
N ILE A 164 -29.82 12.64 19.15
CA ILE A 164 -30.49 11.53 19.85
C ILE A 164 -30.94 12.06 21.22
N PRO A 165 -32.25 12.04 21.55
CA PRO A 165 -32.73 12.47 22.85
C PRO A 165 -32.18 11.58 23.97
N ASN A 166 -31.82 12.18 25.11
CA ASN A 166 -31.34 11.51 26.33
C ASN A 166 -29.97 10.79 26.21
N GLN A 167 -29.03 11.34 25.43
CA GLN A 167 -27.59 11.03 25.55
C GLN A 167 -26.81 12.20 26.15
#